data_AF-A0A3D2S3X2-F1
#
_entry.id   AF-A0A3D2S3X2-F1
#
_cell.length_a   1.000
_cell.length_b   1.000
_cell.length_c   1.000
_cell.angle_alpha   90.00
_cell.angle_beta   90.00
_cell.angle_gamma   90.00
#
_symmetry.space_group_name_H-M   'P 1'
#
loop_
_entity.id
_entity.type
_entity.pdbx_description
1 polymer ?
#
loop_
_entity_poly.entity_id
_entity_poly.type
_entity_poly.pdbx_seq_one_letter_code
_entity_poly.pdbx_strand_id
1 'polypeptide(L)'
;MQVSIPSHDSTIYRTLTKSVVISLVSYWNTRPFLYGMEHLGLQHKAQLLLDVPSAGGARLLKNEVDIALAPVITLNQLSDAEVITDYCIGATAAVKTVNLYATVPLESIQKVYLDRHSLTSVQLLRILFHEFWKKEVEWVSSDVQPELLQSGEAALVIGDKTFHWQDRFPVVYDLAEEW
;
A
#
# COMPACT_ATOMS: atom_id res chain seq x y z
N MET A 1 -50.98 -10.87 -35.46
CA MET A 1 -50.43 -9.59 -34.98
C MET A 1 -49.14 -9.91 -34.24
N GLN A 2 -48.03 -10.01 -34.97
CA GLN A 2 -46.70 -10.29 -34.41
C GLN A 2 -46.06 -8.96 -34.03
N VAL A 3 -45.70 -8.83 -32.76
CA VAL A 3 -44.95 -7.69 -32.23
C VAL A 3 -43.47 -7.99 -32.44
N SER A 4 -42.84 -7.17 -33.26
CA SER A 4 -41.40 -7.20 -33.56
C SER A 4 -40.61 -6.78 -32.33
N ILE A 5 -39.71 -7.64 -31.86
CA ILE A 5 -38.73 -7.31 -30.82
C ILE A 5 -37.56 -6.58 -31.51
N PRO A 6 -37.14 -5.38 -31.06
CA PRO A 6 -36.00 -4.70 -31.66
C PRO A 6 -34.71 -5.49 -31.41
N SER A 7 -33.92 -5.64 -32.47
CA SER A 7 -32.56 -6.20 -32.42
C SER A 7 -31.71 -5.47 -31.40
N HIS A 8 -31.07 -6.22 -30.49
CA HIS A 8 -30.02 -5.71 -29.62
C HIS A 8 -28.91 -5.07 -30.48
N ASP A 9 -28.79 -3.75 -30.38
CA ASP A 9 -27.75 -3.00 -31.05
C ASP A 9 -26.42 -3.28 -30.36
N SER A 10 -25.68 -4.23 -30.93
CA SER A 10 -24.35 -4.64 -30.52
C SER A 10 -23.32 -3.63 -31.02
N THR A 11 -23.32 -2.41 -30.50
CA THR A 11 -22.25 -1.41 -30.72
C THR A 11 -22.38 -0.42 -29.55
N ILE A 12 -21.50 -0.41 -28.55
CA ILE A 12 -20.19 0.23 -28.55
C ILE A 12 -19.28 -0.56 -27.59
N TYR A 13 -18.56 -1.56 -28.11
CA TYR A 13 -17.23 -1.83 -27.55
C TYR A 13 -16.34 -0.79 -28.21
N ARG A 14 -16.12 0.32 -27.52
CA ARG A 14 -15.06 1.26 -27.90
C ARG A 14 -13.78 0.43 -27.83
N THR A 15 -13.25 0.00 -28.97
CA THR A 15 -11.93 -0.63 -29.05
C THR A 15 -10.98 0.33 -28.33
N LEU A 16 -10.56 -0.03 -27.12
CA LEU A 16 -9.52 0.69 -26.42
C LEU A 16 -8.27 0.51 -27.29
N THR A 17 -7.97 1.52 -28.11
CA THR A 17 -6.79 1.52 -29.00
C THR A 17 -5.48 1.51 -28.21
N LYS A 18 -5.56 1.76 -26.90
CA LYS A 18 -4.49 1.65 -25.92
C LYS A 18 -4.84 0.51 -24.94
N SER A 19 -3.90 -0.42 -24.74
CA SER A 19 -3.99 -1.38 -23.65
C SER A 19 -4.01 -0.63 -22.31
N VAL A 20 -5.01 -0.90 -21.47
CA VAL A 20 -5.09 -0.33 -20.11
C VAL A 20 -3.91 -0.85 -19.30
N VAL A 21 -3.21 0.03 -18.59
CA VAL A 21 -2.08 -0.31 -17.73
C VAL A 21 -2.50 -0.15 -16.26
N ILE A 22 -2.37 -1.21 -15.48
CA ILE A 22 -2.81 -1.29 -14.09
C ILE A 22 -1.59 -1.56 -13.20
N SER A 23 -1.31 -0.68 -12.23
CA SER A 23 -0.31 -0.94 -11.18
C SER A 23 -0.95 -1.59 -9.96
N LEU A 24 -0.44 -2.76 -9.60
CA LEU A 24 -0.87 -3.55 -8.45
C LEU A 24 0.28 -3.63 -7.45
N VAL A 25 -0.07 -3.71 -6.17
CA VAL A 25 0.92 -4.00 -5.13
C VAL A 25 1.24 -5.49 -5.16
N SER A 26 2.52 -5.85 -5.00
CA SER A 26 3.01 -7.24 -4.96
C SER A 26 3.35 -7.69 -3.53
N TYR A 27 2.35 -7.68 -2.65
CA TYR A 27 2.45 -8.24 -1.30
C TYR A 27 1.44 -9.35 -1.09
N TRP A 28 1.60 -10.13 -0.02
CA TRP A 28 0.68 -11.22 0.27
C TRP A 28 -0.79 -10.77 0.40
N ASN A 29 -1.02 -9.55 0.89
CA ASN A 29 -2.37 -8.99 1.07
C ASN A 29 -3.10 -8.69 -0.25
N THR A 30 -2.42 -8.61 -1.39
CA THR A 30 -3.04 -8.39 -2.70
C THR A 30 -3.14 -9.66 -3.55
N ARG A 31 -2.60 -10.78 -3.09
CA ARG A 31 -2.66 -12.06 -3.82
C ARG A 31 -4.09 -12.50 -4.17
N PRO A 32 -5.10 -12.40 -3.28
CA PRO A 32 -6.47 -12.74 -3.65
C PRO A 32 -7.02 -11.87 -4.79
N PHE A 33 -6.67 -10.59 -4.80
CA PHE A 33 -7.09 -9.66 -5.85
C PHE A 33 -6.43 -10.01 -7.19
N LEU A 34 -5.11 -10.22 -7.20
CA LEU A 34 -4.38 -10.65 -8.40
C LEU A 34 -4.91 -11.98 -8.94
N TYR A 35 -5.13 -12.96 -8.06
CA TYR A 35 -5.71 -14.25 -8.42
C TYR A 35 -7.07 -14.08 -9.11
N GLY A 36 -7.95 -13.24 -8.56
CA GLY A 36 -9.24 -12.95 -9.19
C GLY A 36 -9.10 -12.35 -10.59
N MET A 37 -8.17 -11.41 -10.77
CA MET A 37 -7.90 -10.80 -12.08
C MET A 37 -7.42 -11.83 -13.11
N GLU A 38 -6.52 -12.72 -12.69
CA GLU A 38 -5.97 -13.80 -13.53
C GLU A 38 -7.06 -14.78 -13.99
N HIS A 39 -7.97 -15.16 -13.08
CA HIS A 39 -9.06 -16.10 -13.36
C HIS A 39 -10.15 -15.50 -14.26
N LEU A 40 -10.29 -14.17 -14.24
CA LEU A 40 -11.18 -13.45 -15.16
C LEU A 40 -10.53 -13.17 -16.53
N GLY A 41 -9.26 -13.54 -16.72
CA GLY A 41 -8.54 -13.33 -17.97
C GLY A 41 -8.17 -11.86 -18.23
N LEU A 42 -8.10 -11.02 -17.19
CA LEU A 42 -7.81 -9.59 -17.35
C LEU A 42 -6.40 -9.32 -17.89
N GLN A 43 -5.45 -10.22 -17.67
CA GLN A 43 -4.10 -10.18 -18.27
C GLN A 43 -4.13 -10.20 -19.81
N HIS A 44 -5.23 -10.63 -20.43
CA HIS A 44 -5.41 -10.58 -21.89
C HIS A 44 -6.06 -9.28 -22.38
N LYS A 45 -6.52 -8.43 -21.46
CA LYS A 45 -7.23 -7.17 -21.74
C LYS A 45 -6.50 -5.93 -21.21
N ALA A 46 -5.59 -6.11 -20.27
CA ALA A 46 -4.83 -5.06 -19.62
C ALA A 46 -3.40 -5.54 -19.31
N GLN A 47 -2.46 -4.59 -19.27
CA GLN A 47 -1.11 -4.80 -18.78
C GLN A 47 -1.10 -4.65 -17.26
N LEU A 48 -0.67 -5.69 -16.54
CA LEU A 48 -0.53 -5.66 -15.08
C LEU A 48 0.92 -5.40 -14.70
N LEU A 49 1.16 -4.35 -13.92
CA LEU A 49 2.47 -4.05 -13.32
C LEU A 49 2.41 -4.45 -11.85
N LEU A 50 3.34 -5.33 -11.43
CA LEU A 50 3.48 -5.74 -10.03
C LEU A 50 4.58 -4.89 -9.39
N ASP A 51 4.18 -4.02 -8.48
CA ASP A 51 5.01 -2.96 -7.90
C ASP A 51 4.99 -3.01 -6.36
N VAL A 52 5.85 -2.21 -5.73
CA VAL A 52 5.76 -1.88 -4.30
C VAL A 52 4.67 -0.82 -4.06
N PRO A 53 4.08 -0.71 -2.85
CA PRO A 53 2.99 0.23 -2.60
C PRO A 53 3.30 1.69 -2.96
N SER A 54 4.52 2.15 -2.69
CA SER A 54 4.93 3.54 -2.99
C SER A 54 4.97 3.86 -4.48
N ALA A 55 5.10 2.86 -5.36
CA ALA A 55 5.20 3.09 -6.80
C ALA A 55 3.85 3.35 -7.47
N GLY A 56 2.76 2.71 -7.04
CA GLY A 56 1.44 2.85 -7.70
C GLY A 56 0.97 4.31 -7.80
N GLY A 57 1.01 5.05 -6.69
CA GLY A 57 0.65 6.47 -6.68
C GLY A 57 1.64 7.36 -7.45
N ALA A 58 2.95 7.05 -7.39
CA ALA A 58 3.97 7.78 -8.15
C ALA A 58 3.79 7.62 -9.66
N ARG A 59 3.35 6.45 -10.12
CA ARG A 59 3.05 6.18 -11.53
C ARG A 59 1.80 6.93 -12.00
N LEU A 60 0.74 6.98 -11.17
CA LEU A 60 -0.45 7.78 -11.46
C LEU A 60 -0.10 9.26 -11.65
N LEU A 61 0.67 9.85 -10.73
CA LEU A 61 1.10 11.25 -10.81
C LEU A 61 1.90 11.58 -12.07
N LYS A 62 2.57 10.58 -12.65
CA LYS A 62 3.36 10.71 -13.88
C LYS A 62 2.60 10.30 -15.15
N ASN A 63 1.32 9.93 -15.03
CA ASN A 63 0.51 9.38 -16.13
C ASN A 63 1.13 8.13 -16.79
N GLU A 64 1.88 7.33 -16.02
CA GLU A 64 2.52 6.09 -16.49
C GLU A 64 1.55 4.90 -16.49
N VAL A 65 0.47 4.97 -15.70
CA VAL A 65 -0.57 3.94 -15.58
C VAL A 65 -1.95 4.57 -15.59
N ASP A 66 -2.95 3.80 -16.03
CA ASP A 66 -4.34 4.27 -16.10
C ASP A 66 -5.11 3.96 -14.80
N ILE A 67 -4.73 2.90 -14.07
CA ILE A 67 -5.31 2.50 -12.78
C ILE A 67 -4.19 2.08 -11.82
N ALA A 68 -4.28 2.41 -10.53
CA ALA A 68 -3.36 1.86 -9.54
C ALA A 68 -4.01 1.59 -8.18
N LEU A 69 -3.52 0.56 -7.50
CA LEU A 69 -3.62 0.48 -6.04
C LEU A 69 -2.62 1.49 -5.44
N ALA A 70 -3.14 2.64 -5.01
CA ALA A 70 -2.33 3.76 -4.56
C ALA A 70 -2.41 3.99 -3.04
N PRO A 71 -1.33 4.44 -2.38
CA PRO A 71 -1.37 4.83 -0.97
C PRO A 71 -2.32 6.02 -0.77
N VAL A 72 -3.16 6.00 0.26
CA VAL A 72 -4.18 7.04 0.52
C VAL A 72 -3.61 8.46 0.57
N ILE A 73 -2.37 8.64 1.04
CA ILE A 73 -1.71 9.95 1.10
C ILE A 73 -1.50 10.59 -0.29
N THR A 74 -1.47 9.78 -1.34
CA THR A 74 -1.28 10.27 -2.72
C THR A 74 -2.54 10.92 -3.29
N LEU A 75 -3.72 10.68 -2.69
CA LEU A 75 -4.99 11.29 -3.13
C LEU A 75 -4.94 12.82 -3.11
N ASN A 76 -4.25 13.41 -2.13
CA ASN A 76 -4.11 14.86 -2.01
C ASN A 76 -3.25 15.49 -3.13
N GLN A 77 -2.54 14.67 -3.90
CA GLN A 77 -1.62 15.12 -4.96
C GLN A 77 -2.20 14.88 -6.36
N LEU A 78 -3.27 14.10 -6.47
CA LEU A 78 -3.89 13.77 -7.74
C LEU A 78 -4.86 14.91 -8.13
N SER A 79 -4.57 15.60 -9.23
CA SER A 79 -5.46 16.63 -9.78
C SER A 79 -6.56 16.05 -10.66
N ASP A 80 -6.26 14.98 -11.39
CA ASP A 80 -7.09 14.42 -12.46
C ASP A 80 -7.28 12.91 -12.30
N ALA A 81 -7.51 12.45 -11.07
CA ALA A 81 -7.83 11.06 -10.79
C ALA A 81 -9.07 10.95 -9.90
N GLU A 82 -9.78 9.84 -10.04
CA GLU A 82 -10.95 9.50 -9.24
C GLU A 82 -10.79 8.12 -8.60
N VAL A 83 -11.42 7.93 -7.45
CA VAL A 83 -11.55 6.60 -6.84
C VAL A 83 -12.66 5.86 -7.58
N ILE A 84 -12.30 4.81 -8.29
CA ILE A 84 -13.22 4.07 -9.19
C ILE A 84 -13.92 2.87 -8.52
N THR A 85 -13.75 2.68 -7.21
CA THR A 85 -14.22 1.50 -6.48
C THR A 85 -14.41 1.78 -4.99
N ASP A 86 -15.37 1.09 -4.38
CA ASP A 86 -15.60 1.11 -2.93
C ASP A 86 -14.66 0.15 -2.15
N TYR A 87 -13.81 -0.60 -2.87
CA TYR A 87 -12.86 -1.55 -2.28
C TYR A 87 -11.49 -0.92 -2.05
N CYS A 88 -10.91 -1.16 -0.87
CA CYS A 88 -9.57 -0.72 -0.51
C CYS A 88 -8.82 -1.79 0.30
N ILE A 89 -7.53 -1.54 0.54
CA ILE A 89 -6.73 -2.30 1.52
C ILE A 89 -6.72 -1.49 2.81
N GLY A 90 -7.36 -2.02 3.84
CA GLY A 90 -7.47 -1.40 5.16
C GLY A 90 -7.59 -2.43 6.26
N ALA A 91 -7.67 -1.96 7.50
CA ALA A 91 -7.76 -2.79 8.69
C ALA A 91 -8.60 -2.14 9.79
N THR A 92 -9.18 -2.96 10.65
CA THR A 92 -9.96 -2.57 11.85
C THR A 92 -9.38 -3.18 13.14
N ALA A 93 -8.27 -3.91 13.01
CA ALA A 93 -7.54 -4.57 14.08
C ALA A 93 -6.09 -4.80 13.61
N ALA A 94 -5.24 -5.31 14.51
CA ALA A 94 -3.85 -5.64 14.23
C ALA A 94 -3.69 -6.49 12.95
N VAL A 95 -2.75 -6.09 12.09
CA VAL A 95 -2.47 -6.72 10.78
C VAL A 95 -1.19 -7.55 10.77
N LYS A 96 -0.31 -7.35 11.75
CA LYS A 96 1.03 -7.94 11.93
C LYS A 96 2.02 -7.67 10.81
N THR A 97 1.62 -6.92 9.78
CA THR A 97 2.42 -6.59 8.59
C THR A 97 2.66 -5.10 8.42
N VAL A 98 2.36 -4.29 9.44
CA VAL A 98 2.64 -2.84 9.45
C VAL A 98 3.08 -2.49 10.87
N ASN A 99 4.36 -2.73 11.17
CA ASN A 99 4.85 -2.68 12.55
C ASN A 99 6.03 -1.72 12.73
N LEU A 100 6.09 -1.10 13.90
CA LEU A 100 7.29 -0.48 14.44
C LEU A 100 8.01 -1.50 15.33
N TYR A 101 9.15 -1.99 14.88
CA TYR A 101 10.03 -2.85 15.67
C TYR A 101 11.05 -1.98 16.40
N ALA A 102 11.16 -2.12 17.72
CA ALA A 102 12.04 -1.29 18.54
C ALA A 102 12.95 -2.11 19.43
N THR A 103 14.19 -1.65 19.63
CA THR A 103 15.15 -2.28 20.55
C THR A 103 14.89 -1.93 22.01
N VAL A 104 14.09 -0.89 22.27
CA VAL A 104 13.75 -0.36 23.58
C VAL A 104 12.29 0.08 23.64
N PRO A 105 11.69 0.27 24.84
CA PRO A 105 10.35 0.87 24.99
C PRO A 105 10.24 2.23 24.32
N LEU A 106 9.01 2.61 23.96
CA LEU A 106 8.69 3.80 23.18
C LEU A 106 9.39 5.05 23.71
N GLU A 107 9.38 5.26 25.03
CA GLU A 107 9.93 6.44 25.70
C GLU A 107 11.43 6.59 25.47
N SER A 108 12.13 5.49 25.20
CA SER A 108 13.58 5.44 25.02
C SER A 108 14.02 5.44 23.55
N ILE A 109 13.08 5.39 22.59
CA ILE A 109 13.41 5.47 21.16
C ILE A 109 14.01 6.86 20.86
N GLN A 110 15.07 6.91 20.05
CA GLN A 110 15.74 8.15 19.66
C GLN A 110 15.74 8.31 18.14
N LYS A 111 15.77 7.19 17.40
CA LYS A 111 15.86 7.17 15.94
C LYS A 111 14.93 6.12 15.35
N VAL A 112 14.26 6.48 14.26
CA VAL A 112 13.34 5.60 13.53
C VAL A 112 13.70 5.53 12.06
N TYR A 113 13.99 4.32 11.59
CA TYR A 113 14.17 4.00 10.18
C TYR A 113 12.81 3.81 9.50
N LEU A 114 12.62 4.42 8.33
CA LEU A 114 11.36 4.44 7.59
C LEU A 114 11.43 3.56 6.35
N ASP A 115 10.49 2.61 6.26
CA ASP A 115 10.33 1.73 5.11
C ASP A 115 10.05 2.52 3.81
N ARG A 116 10.95 2.41 2.82
CA ARG A 116 10.81 3.15 1.55
C ARG A 116 9.65 2.66 0.66
N HIS A 117 9.11 1.48 0.95
CA HIS A 117 7.96 0.94 0.24
C HIS A 117 6.64 1.55 0.75
N SER A 118 6.64 2.24 1.90
CA SER A 118 5.43 2.81 2.50
C SER A 118 5.38 4.32 2.42
N LEU A 119 4.24 4.85 1.96
CA LEU A 119 3.93 6.27 2.10
C LEU A 119 2.89 6.49 3.20
N THR A 120 1.80 5.72 3.19
CA THR A 120 0.72 5.84 4.19
C THR A 120 1.21 5.52 5.60
N SER A 121 1.87 4.36 5.81
CA SER A 121 2.28 3.96 7.17
C SER A 121 3.36 4.88 7.73
N VAL A 122 4.20 5.47 6.88
CA VAL A 122 5.17 6.50 7.30
C VAL A 122 4.44 7.74 7.85
N GLN A 123 3.39 8.20 7.17
CA GLN A 123 2.62 9.34 7.67
C GLN A 123 1.83 8.99 8.92
N LEU A 124 1.18 7.81 8.95
CA LEU A 124 0.50 7.32 10.15
C LEU A 124 1.44 7.26 11.35
N LEU A 125 2.65 6.72 11.18
CA LEU A 125 3.64 6.65 12.24
C LEU A 125 4.02 8.04 12.77
N ARG A 126 4.23 9.00 11.86
CA ARG A 126 4.52 10.39 12.24
C ARG A 126 3.37 11.02 13.03
N ILE A 127 2.13 10.74 12.62
CA ILE A 127 0.93 11.18 13.35
C ILE A 127 0.89 10.54 14.73
N LEU A 128 1.14 9.23 14.87
CA LEU A 128 1.17 8.56 16.18
C LEU A 128 2.24 9.15 17.10
N PHE A 129 3.47 9.36 16.61
CA PHE A 129 4.55 9.99 17.38
C PHE A 129 4.20 11.41 17.84
N HIS A 130 3.57 12.21 16.96
CA HIS A 130 3.26 13.61 17.24
C HIS A 130 1.97 13.81 18.05
N GLU A 131 0.92 13.05 17.74
CA GLU A 131 -0.42 13.26 18.27
C GLU A 131 -0.73 12.42 19.50
N PHE A 132 -0.26 11.17 19.53
CA PHE A 132 -0.62 10.24 20.58
C PHE A 132 0.53 10.03 21.57
N TRP A 133 1.70 9.63 21.07
CA TRP A 133 2.87 9.33 21.90
C TRP A 133 3.62 10.57 22.39
N LYS A 134 3.35 11.75 21.80
CA LYS A 134 3.95 13.04 22.16
C LYS A 134 5.47 12.96 22.31
N LYS A 135 6.14 12.30 21.35
CA LYS A 135 7.57 12.01 21.38
C LYS A 135 8.25 12.44 20.09
N GLU A 136 9.39 13.10 20.25
CA GLU A 136 10.28 13.44 19.13
C GLU A 136 11.37 12.38 18.96
N VAL A 137 11.69 12.11 17.69
CA VAL A 137 12.72 11.15 17.25
C VAL A 137 13.38 11.65 15.98
N GLU A 138 14.60 11.20 15.73
CA GLU A 138 15.27 11.34 14.44
C GLU A 138 14.64 10.41 13.40
N TRP A 139 14.25 10.94 12.24
CA TRP A 139 13.70 10.15 11.14
C TRP A 139 14.77 9.85 10.09
N VAL A 140 14.99 8.57 9.79
CA VAL A 140 15.92 8.15 8.74
C VAL A 140 15.15 7.47 7.61
N SER A 141 15.18 8.08 6.42
CA SER A 141 14.50 7.55 5.22
C SER A 141 15.37 6.50 4.52
N SER A 142 15.64 5.40 5.21
CA SER A 142 16.39 4.25 4.70
C SER A 142 15.83 2.96 5.26
N ASP A 143 15.87 1.91 4.45
CA ASP A 143 15.71 0.55 4.96
C ASP A 143 16.92 0.21 5.84
N VAL A 144 16.69 -0.63 6.85
CA VAL A 144 17.73 -1.15 7.75
C VAL A 144 17.51 -2.66 7.89
N GLN A 145 18.57 -3.43 8.11
CA GLN A 145 18.44 -4.85 8.42
C GLN A 145 18.25 -5.01 9.93
N PRO A 146 17.46 -5.99 10.39
CA PRO A 146 17.15 -6.15 11.82
C PRO A 146 18.40 -6.34 12.69
N GLU A 147 19.46 -6.96 12.17
CA GLU A 147 20.74 -7.17 12.88
C GLU A 147 21.53 -5.87 13.13
N LEU A 148 21.22 -4.81 12.38
CA LEU A 148 21.97 -3.56 12.40
C LEU A 148 21.34 -2.50 13.33
N LEU A 149 20.14 -2.75 13.84
CA LEU A 149 19.49 -1.83 14.77
C LEU A 149 20.21 -1.80 16.11
N GLN A 150 20.53 -0.59 16.57
CA GLN A 150 21.21 -0.34 17.83
C GLN A 150 20.20 -0.04 18.95
N SER A 151 20.69 -0.02 20.19
CA SER A 151 19.87 0.40 21.35
C SER A 151 19.38 1.83 21.15
N GLY A 152 18.09 2.08 21.39
CA GLY A 152 17.46 3.38 21.15
C GLY A 152 16.94 3.54 19.72
N GLU A 153 17.09 2.55 18.85
CA GLU A 153 16.63 2.61 17.46
C GLU A 153 15.40 1.74 17.23
N ALA A 154 14.58 2.16 16.27
CA ALA A 154 13.43 1.40 15.80
C ALA A 154 13.32 1.47 14.27
N ALA A 155 12.57 0.54 13.68
CA ALA A 155 12.29 0.52 12.25
C ALA A 155 10.82 0.27 11.99
N LEU A 156 10.23 1.13 11.16
CA LEU A 156 8.96 0.83 10.50
C LEU A 156 9.24 -0.20 9.42
N VAL A 157 8.50 -1.30 9.42
CA VAL A 157 8.60 -2.35 8.41
C VAL A 157 7.20 -2.75 7.98
N ILE A 158 6.97 -2.82 6.66
CA ILE A 158 5.67 -3.18 6.11
C ILE A 158 5.70 -4.38 5.16
N GLY A 159 4.54 -5.00 5.00
CA GLY A 159 4.32 -6.12 4.09
C GLY A 159 5.07 -7.38 4.52
N ASP A 160 5.40 -8.21 3.54
CA ASP A 160 5.95 -9.55 3.75
C ASP A 160 7.33 -9.51 4.45
N LYS A 161 8.04 -8.37 4.39
CA LYS A 161 9.32 -8.16 5.08
C LYS A 161 9.21 -8.37 6.58
N THR A 162 8.06 -8.08 7.17
CA THR A 162 7.81 -8.25 8.61
C THR A 162 8.03 -9.68 9.10
N PHE A 163 7.86 -10.70 8.24
CA PHE A 163 8.10 -12.09 8.61
C PHE A 163 9.55 -12.36 9.02
N HIS A 164 10.53 -11.63 8.48
CA HIS A 164 11.94 -11.73 8.86
C HIS A 164 12.30 -10.99 10.16
N TRP A 165 11.34 -10.25 10.73
CA TRP A 165 11.50 -9.40 11.90
C TRP A 165 10.76 -9.91 13.13
N GLN A 166 9.78 -10.81 12.94
CA GLN A 166 9.01 -11.42 14.01
C GLN A 166 9.92 -12.11 15.04
N ASP A 167 9.59 -11.95 16.31
CA ASP A 167 10.29 -12.54 17.46
C ASP A 167 11.76 -12.12 17.63
N ARG A 168 12.21 -11.06 16.93
CA ARG A 168 13.60 -10.55 17.01
C ARG A 168 13.77 -9.31 17.87
N PHE A 169 12.68 -8.66 18.23
CA PHE A 169 12.68 -7.39 18.96
C PHE A 169 11.88 -7.51 20.25
N PRO A 170 12.35 -6.89 21.34
CA PRO A 170 11.65 -6.93 22.62
C PRO A 170 10.33 -6.15 22.60
N VAL A 171 10.19 -5.22 21.65
CA VAL A 171 9.06 -4.31 21.57
C VAL A 171 8.61 -4.20 20.11
N VAL A 172 7.31 -4.40 19.87
CA VAL A 172 6.67 -4.31 18.56
C VAL A 172 5.34 -3.60 18.73
N TYR A 173 5.10 -2.56 17.92
CA TYR A 173 3.81 -1.87 17.85
C TYR A 173 3.19 -2.12 16.48
N ASP A 174 1.96 -2.64 16.44
CA ASP A 174 1.19 -2.75 15.21
C ASP A 174 0.46 -1.43 14.95
N LEU A 175 0.78 -0.76 13.85
CA LEU A 175 0.24 0.58 13.59
C LEU A 175 -1.28 0.58 13.36
N ALA A 176 -1.90 -0.54 13.01
CA ALA A 176 -3.35 -0.64 12.88
C ALA A 176 -4.04 -0.83 14.23
N GLU A 177 -3.33 -1.35 15.24
CA GLU A 177 -3.85 -1.45 16.62
C GLU A 177 -3.65 -0.13 17.39
N GLU A 178 -2.59 0.61 17.08
CA GLU A 178 -2.29 1.91 17.70
C GLU A 178 -3.14 3.07 17.14
N TRP A 179 -3.81 2.88 16.00
CA TRP A 179 -4.64 3.89 15.34
C TRP A 179 -6.11 3.84 15.79
#